data_AF-A0A6P9DCF9-F1
#
_entry.id   AF-A0A6P9DCF9-F1
#
_cell.length_a   1.000
_cell.length_b   1.000
_cell.length_c   1.000
_cell.angle_alpha   90.00
_cell.angle_beta   90.00
_cell.angle_gamma   90.00
#
_symmetry.space_group_name_H-M   'P 1'
#
loop_
_entity.id
_entity.type
_entity.pdbx_description
1 polymer ?
#
loop_
_entity_poly.entity_id
_entity_poly.type
_entity_poly.pdbx_seq_one_letter_code
_entity_poly.pdbx_strand_id
1 'polypeptide(L)'
;METLWQKSMQFLVIVCWLFVSLESPAEAENILCYKTFDAVSGTCSNLLGGGVSQEDCCLNHEYGFQGTEHGPCQSCREAEWGEWTSWSSCSVSCTEGVQRRRRICYGYHGEACPPGTQKWEMKSCLLKECCPVMGGWSEWSAWKPCSVTCQTGTQLRERTCTNPNPVCGGTCTGVGKETRPCDTNQICPTHGNWGSWGPWQHCSHNCVVEGSASQPQQQRSRLCNNPPPSFSPPGRPCPGASRESQSCTGLPFCPRDGNWGNWKPSQPCSVTCGVGQVLQKRLCDNPSPKHGGKPCLGEDIRRQPCTIKVPCPVDGHWAEWSPWKNCSRYQVDITIECEEIPASQIRNRKCVGRRNGGKPCVGLGRESRTCYNFQGCSVPGAWTVWSPWGLCEPACGPEPIRSRKRVCEPIYPNYPKTMVGEDGKEKNISFWGIPKPQCKRLDGQDLEVVEETRCQNVPPCED
;
A
#
# COMPACT_ATOMS: atom_id res chain seq x y z
N MET A 1 -4.19 83.18 -0.52
CA MET A 1 -3.70 83.43 0.84
C MET A 1 -4.90 83.23 1.76
N GLU A 2 -5.37 82.00 1.94
CA GLU A 2 -4.90 81.05 2.98
C GLU A 2 -5.18 81.61 4.39
N THR A 3 -6.26 81.24 5.09
CA THR A 3 -6.39 80.08 6.01
C THR A 3 -7.70 80.20 6.84
N LEU A 4 -8.23 79.28 7.69
CA LEU A 4 -7.99 77.88 8.12
C LEU A 4 -9.38 77.21 8.40
N TRP A 5 -9.53 75.90 8.09
CA TRP A 5 -10.25 74.85 8.86
C TRP A 5 -11.77 74.87 9.23
N GLN A 6 -12.36 73.68 9.02
CA GLN A 6 -13.33 72.92 9.87
C GLN A 6 -14.88 73.10 9.82
N LYS A 7 -15.54 71.95 9.58
CA LYS A 7 -16.89 71.51 10.05
C LYS A 7 -18.09 72.30 9.46
N SER A 8 -19.30 71.76 9.33
CA SER A 8 -19.90 70.52 9.87
C SER A 8 -20.99 69.93 8.96
N MET A 9 -21.51 68.77 9.35
CA MET A 9 -22.71 68.04 8.90
C MET A 9 -23.82 68.86 8.20
N GLN A 10 -24.34 68.35 7.08
CA GLN A 10 -25.79 68.18 6.95
C GLN A 10 -26.19 67.03 6.01
N PHE A 11 -27.35 66.44 6.31
CA PHE A 11 -27.90 65.19 5.76
C PHE A 11 -28.78 65.42 4.52
N LEU A 12 -29.18 64.30 3.87
CA LEU A 12 -30.31 64.15 2.94
C LEU A 12 -30.16 64.67 1.49
N VAL A 13 -29.83 63.76 0.57
CA VAL A 13 -30.80 63.33 -0.47
C VAL A 13 -30.73 61.81 -0.60
N ILE A 14 -31.88 61.14 -0.48
CA ILE A 14 -32.03 59.70 -0.70
C ILE A 14 -32.26 59.47 -2.20
N VAL A 15 -31.40 58.66 -2.84
CA VAL A 15 -31.70 58.03 -4.12
C VAL A 15 -31.53 56.53 -3.95
N CYS A 16 -32.64 55.83 -3.68
CA CYS A 16 -32.69 54.38 -3.68
C CYS A 16 -32.47 53.83 -5.10
N TRP A 17 -31.21 53.65 -5.49
CA TRP A 17 -30.89 52.66 -6.50
C TRP A 17 -31.09 51.29 -5.87
N LEU A 18 -32.23 50.66 -6.21
CA LEU A 18 -32.44 49.23 -6.02
C LEU A 18 -31.48 48.46 -6.95
N PHE A 19 -30.20 48.43 -6.58
CA PHE A 19 -29.36 47.28 -6.89
C PHE A 19 -29.91 46.11 -6.09
N VAL A 20 -30.92 45.46 -6.65
CA VAL A 20 -31.19 44.06 -6.36
C VAL A 20 -29.93 43.34 -6.81
N SER A 21 -29.03 43.09 -5.87
CA SER A 21 -28.00 42.07 -6.05
C SER A 21 -28.73 40.77 -6.34
N LEU A 22 -28.81 40.40 -7.62
CA LEU A 22 -28.81 38.99 -7.96
C LEU A 22 -27.45 38.47 -7.47
N GLU A 23 -27.43 38.03 -6.22
CA GLU A 23 -26.55 36.94 -5.85
C GLU A 23 -26.90 35.80 -6.81
N SER A 24 -26.08 35.66 -7.85
CA SER A 24 -25.99 34.41 -8.59
C SER A 24 -25.86 33.31 -7.54
N PRO A 25 -26.74 32.29 -7.51
CA PRO A 25 -26.54 31.18 -6.60
C PRO A 25 -25.13 30.65 -6.88
N ALA A 26 -24.30 30.60 -5.84
CA ALA A 26 -22.94 30.06 -5.98
C ALA A 26 -23.07 28.72 -6.69
N GLU A 27 -22.42 28.61 -7.85
CA GLU A 27 -22.50 27.42 -8.68
C GLU A 27 -21.93 26.29 -7.85
N ALA A 28 -22.82 25.45 -7.30
CA ALA A 28 -22.45 24.50 -6.26
C ALA A 28 -21.36 23.59 -6.83
N GLU A 29 -20.14 23.70 -6.29
CA GLU A 29 -18.99 22.95 -6.77
C GLU A 29 -19.34 21.45 -6.65
N ASN A 30 -19.66 20.86 -7.79
CA ASN A 30 -20.24 19.52 -7.88
C ASN A 30 -19.11 18.49 -7.71
N ILE A 31 -18.66 18.34 -6.47
CA ILE A 31 -17.57 17.43 -6.11
C ILE A 31 -17.99 15.97 -6.26
N LEU A 32 -16.99 15.11 -6.37
CA LEU A 32 -17.11 13.66 -6.20
C LEU A 32 -16.90 13.34 -4.73
N CYS A 33 -17.91 12.74 -4.09
CA CYS A 33 -17.87 12.37 -2.68
C CYS A 33 -17.56 10.88 -2.50
N TYR A 34 -16.66 10.54 -1.58
CA TYR A 34 -16.13 9.19 -1.36
C TYR A 34 -16.26 8.78 0.10
N LYS A 35 -16.67 7.54 0.33
CA LYS A 35 -16.91 7.01 1.68
C LYS A 35 -15.63 6.88 2.51
N THR A 36 -14.48 6.69 1.86
CA THR A 36 -13.22 6.41 2.54
C THR A 36 -12.06 7.20 1.96
N PHE A 37 -11.41 7.97 2.84
CA PHE A 37 -10.15 8.66 2.61
C PHE A 37 -8.97 7.87 3.21
N ASP A 38 -7.97 7.50 2.42
CA ASP A 38 -6.73 6.88 2.92
C ASP A 38 -5.61 7.92 3.08
N ALA A 39 -5.21 8.16 4.33
CA ALA A 39 -4.14 9.10 4.68
C ALA A 39 -2.72 8.58 4.35
N VAL A 40 -2.50 7.30 4.10
CA VAL A 40 -1.15 6.82 3.71
C VAL A 40 -0.90 7.07 2.22
N SER A 41 -1.88 6.76 1.37
CA SER A 41 -1.77 6.96 -0.08
C SER A 41 -2.25 8.34 -0.57
N GLY A 42 -3.06 9.05 0.22
CA GLY A 42 -3.74 10.28 -0.20
C GLY A 42 -4.84 10.01 -1.23
N THR A 43 -5.45 8.81 -1.22
CA THR A 43 -6.44 8.40 -2.22
C THR A 43 -7.84 8.27 -1.65
N CYS A 44 -8.82 8.53 -2.52
CA CYS A 44 -10.24 8.42 -2.26
C CYS A 44 -10.73 7.08 -2.81
N SER A 45 -11.57 6.37 -2.04
CA SER A 45 -12.14 5.08 -2.46
C SER A 45 -13.61 4.97 -2.06
N ASN A 46 -14.33 4.01 -2.65
CA ASN A 46 -15.77 3.82 -2.47
C ASN A 46 -16.58 5.10 -2.80
N LEU A 47 -16.56 5.51 -4.08
CA LEU A 47 -17.33 6.65 -4.60
C LEU A 47 -18.82 6.51 -4.21
N LEU A 48 -19.34 7.51 -3.50
CA LEU A 48 -20.75 7.65 -3.14
C LEU A 48 -21.53 8.21 -4.33
N GLY A 49 -20.99 9.24 -4.98
CA GLY A 49 -21.48 9.84 -6.21
C GLY A 49 -20.87 11.23 -6.47
N GLY A 50 -21.13 11.78 -7.66
CA GLY A 50 -20.88 13.19 -7.98
C GLY A 50 -22.14 14.05 -7.86
N GLY A 51 -21.99 15.37 -7.91
CA GLY A 51 -23.11 16.31 -7.78
C GLY A 51 -23.58 16.51 -6.33
N VAL A 52 -22.64 16.38 -5.39
CA VAL A 52 -22.82 16.68 -3.96
C VAL A 52 -22.02 17.96 -3.68
N SER A 53 -22.46 18.82 -2.75
CA SER A 53 -21.62 19.96 -2.32
C SER A 53 -20.53 19.52 -1.34
N GLN A 54 -19.49 20.34 -1.17
CA GLN A 54 -18.42 20.07 -0.21
C GLN A 54 -18.96 19.94 1.22
N GLU A 55 -19.90 20.80 1.63
CA GLU A 55 -20.49 20.75 2.97
C GLU A 55 -21.33 19.48 3.18
N ASP A 56 -22.16 19.11 2.20
CA ASP A 56 -23.01 17.91 2.27
C ASP A 56 -22.14 16.62 2.30
N CYS A 57 -21.02 16.57 1.56
CA CYS A 57 -20.08 15.45 1.65
C CYS A 57 -19.38 15.39 3.02
N CYS A 58 -18.94 16.54 3.53
CA CYS A 58 -18.23 16.63 4.81
C CYS A 58 -19.13 16.59 6.06
N LEU A 59 -20.43 16.28 5.91
CA LEU A 59 -21.30 15.82 7.01
C LEU A 59 -20.78 14.55 7.71
N ASN A 60 -19.83 13.83 7.10
CA ASN A 60 -19.01 12.84 7.77
C ASN A 60 -17.51 13.11 7.58
N HIS A 61 -16.79 13.32 8.68
CA HIS A 61 -15.34 13.49 8.73
C HIS A 61 -14.50 12.29 8.24
N GLU A 62 -15.08 11.10 8.04
CA GLU A 62 -14.36 9.97 7.43
C GLU A 62 -14.33 10.02 5.91
N TYR A 63 -15.15 10.88 5.30
CA TYR A 63 -15.28 10.96 3.86
C TYR A 63 -14.13 11.76 3.24
N GLY A 64 -13.88 11.46 1.97
CA GLY A 64 -12.98 12.22 1.12
C GLY A 64 -13.73 12.80 -0.07
N PHE A 65 -13.16 13.81 -0.71
CA PHE A 65 -13.73 14.42 -1.89
C PHE A 65 -12.68 14.78 -2.94
N GLN A 66 -13.12 14.87 -4.19
CA GLN A 66 -12.33 15.38 -5.31
C GLN A 66 -13.15 16.43 -6.06
N GLY A 67 -12.55 17.60 -6.32
CA GLY A 67 -13.17 18.68 -7.10
C GLY A 67 -13.37 18.35 -8.58
N THR A 68 -12.58 17.40 -9.11
CA THR A 68 -12.67 16.90 -10.49
C THR A 68 -12.30 15.40 -10.51
N GLU A 69 -12.71 14.66 -11.55
CA GLU A 69 -12.44 13.20 -11.67
C GLU A 69 -10.95 12.81 -11.58
N HIS A 70 -10.03 13.76 -11.81
CA HIS A 70 -8.58 13.53 -11.80
C HIS A 70 -7.86 14.46 -10.81
N GLY A 71 -8.59 15.17 -9.94
CA GLY A 71 -8.03 16.09 -8.95
C GLY A 71 -7.42 15.37 -7.74
N PRO A 72 -6.58 16.05 -6.93
CA PRO A 72 -6.10 15.49 -5.67
C PRO A 72 -7.27 15.20 -4.74
N CYS A 73 -7.27 14.02 -4.12
CA CYS A 73 -8.25 13.65 -3.11
C CYS A 73 -7.98 14.40 -1.81
N GLN A 74 -9.02 15.03 -1.28
CA GLN A 74 -9.00 15.80 -0.03
C GLN A 74 -9.80 15.08 1.05
N SER A 75 -9.44 15.31 2.31
CA SER A 75 -10.13 14.74 3.47
C SER A 75 -11.09 15.76 4.08
N CYS A 76 -12.28 15.32 4.49
CA CYS A 76 -13.23 16.11 5.27
C CYS A 76 -12.82 16.32 6.75
N ARG A 77 -11.56 16.05 7.10
CA ARG A 77 -11.01 16.17 8.47
C ARG A 77 -10.41 17.55 8.71
N GLU A 78 -10.20 17.84 9.99
CA GLU A 78 -9.31 18.91 10.42
C GLU A 78 -7.86 18.60 10.01
N ALA A 79 -7.04 19.63 9.80
CA ALA A 79 -5.70 19.52 9.23
C ALA A 79 -4.74 18.84 10.21
N GLU A 80 -4.39 17.57 9.94
CA GLU A 80 -3.54 16.74 10.78
C GLU A 80 -2.49 15.99 9.96
N TRP A 81 -1.38 15.62 10.61
CA TRP A 81 -0.35 14.77 9.98
C TRP A 81 -0.87 13.35 9.79
N GLY A 82 -0.90 12.88 8.55
CA GLY A 82 -1.17 11.49 8.24
C GLY A 82 -0.09 10.53 8.76
N GLU A 83 -0.41 9.25 8.73
CA GLU A 83 0.51 8.17 9.08
C GLU A 83 1.78 8.17 8.19
N TRP A 84 2.87 7.65 8.74
CA TRP A 84 4.10 7.47 7.99
C TRP A 84 3.95 6.35 6.94
N THR A 85 4.42 6.58 5.72
CA THR A 85 4.60 5.50 4.75
C THR A 85 5.56 4.44 5.30
N SER A 86 5.43 3.21 4.81
CA SER A 86 6.50 2.21 4.93
C SER A 86 7.84 2.79 4.45
N TRP A 87 8.93 2.32 5.05
CA TRP A 87 10.28 2.64 4.57
C TRP A 87 10.49 2.10 3.16
N SER A 88 11.09 2.91 2.28
CA SER A 88 11.50 2.49 0.94
C SER A 88 12.49 1.31 0.99
N SER A 89 12.74 0.67 -0.15
CA SER A 89 13.98 -0.09 -0.33
C SER A 89 15.19 0.80 -0.04
N CYS A 90 16.31 0.17 0.35
CA CYS A 90 17.59 0.86 0.47
C CYS A 90 17.97 1.44 -0.92
N SER A 91 18.54 2.65 -0.95
CA SER A 91 18.92 3.34 -2.20
C SER A 91 19.89 2.53 -3.06
N VAL A 92 20.66 1.64 -2.43
CA VAL A 92 21.54 0.65 -3.07
C VAL A 92 21.25 -0.75 -2.54
N SER A 93 21.42 -1.77 -3.39
CA SER A 93 21.27 -3.18 -3.02
C SER A 93 22.50 -3.78 -2.31
N CYS A 94 23.56 -2.99 -2.20
CA CYS A 94 24.87 -3.34 -1.67
C CYS A 94 25.61 -2.09 -1.18
N THR A 95 26.54 -2.26 -0.25
CA THR A 95 27.16 -1.18 0.55
C THR A 95 26.14 -0.39 1.37
N GLU A 96 26.57 0.69 2.00
CA GLU A 96 25.70 1.57 2.79
C GLU A 96 24.89 2.50 1.86
N GLY A 97 23.58 2.53 2.08
CA GLY A 97 22.66 3.47 1.44
C GLY A 97 21.71 4.09 2.45
N VAL A 98 20.60 4.61 1.95
CA VAL A 98 19.53 5.19 2.77
C VAL A 98 18.15 4.65 2.40
N GLN A 99 17.29 4.49 3.40
CA GLN A 99 15.84 4.34 3.23
C GLN A 99 15.17 5.67 3.52
N ARG A 100 14.14 6.01 2.74
CA ARG A 100 13.29 7.18 2.96
C ARG A 100 11.88 6.73 3.35
N ARG A 101 11.18 7.57 4.11
CA ARG A 101 9.71 7.54 4.25
C ARG A 101 9.17 8.96 4.27
N ARG A 102 7.91 9.13 3.91
CA ARG A 102 7.21 10.41 4.01
C ARG A 102 5.91 10.29 4.78
N ARG A 103 5.38 11.44 5.18
CA ARG A 103 3.97 11.61 5.55
C ARG A 103 3.49 12.95 5.02
N ILE A 104 2.19 13.09 4.85
CA ILE A 104 1.56 14.28 4.29
C ILE A 104 0.53 14.81 5.31
N CYS A 105 0.39 16.13 5.41
CA CYS A 105 -0.68 16.78 6.17
C CYS A 105 -1.98 16.80 5.34
N TYR A 106 -3.08 16.29 5.88
CA TYR A 106 -4.38 16.25 5.21
C TYR A 106 -5.48 16.90 6.05
N GLY A 107 -6.48 17.43 5.36
CA GLY A 107 -7.58 18.20 5.94
C GLY A 107 -7.55 19.65 5.43
N TYR A 108 -8.67 20.36 5.56
CA TYR A 108 -8.83 21.73 5.02
C TYR A 108 -8.94 22.81 6.11
N HIS A 109 -9.17 22.41 7.37
CA HIS A 109 -9.36 23.33 8.50
C HIS A 109 -8.45 22.96 9.68
N GLY A 110 -7.53 23.84 10.09
CA GLY A 110 -6.72 23.64 11.30
C GLY A 110 -5.39 24.37 11.27
N GLU A 111 -4.79 24.56 12.45
CA GLU A 111 -3.51 25.27 12.63
C GLU A 111 -2.28 24.33 12.71
N ALA A 112 -2.48 23.00 12.77
CA ALA A 112 -1.39 22.06 13.09
C ALA A 112 -0.36 21.86 11.96
N CYS A 113 -0.79 21.96 10.70
CA CYS A 113 0.08 21.99 9.53
C CYS A 113 -0.68 22.55 8.30
N PRO A 114 0.01 23.21 7.34
CA PRO A 114 -0.64 23.63 6.10
C PRO A 114 -1.07 22.41 5.26
N PRO A 115 -2.28 22.39 4.68
CA PRO A 115 -2.76 21.28 3.86
C PRO A 115 -1.80 20.90 2.72
N GLY A 116 -1.59 19.59 2.52
CA GLY A 116 -0.71 19.07 1.47
C GLY A 116 0.79 19.14 1.75
N THR A 117 1.22 19.69 2.89
CA THR A 117 2.65 19.70 3.25
C THR A 117 3.19 18.30 3.48
N GLN A 118 4.37 18.01 2.92
CA GLN A 118 5.06 16.73 3.07
C GLN A 118 6.20 16.86 4.10
N LYS A 119 6.38 15.84 4.95
CA LYS A 119 7.57 15.69 5.79
C LYS A 119 8.27 14.38 5.45
N TRP A 120 9.59 14.45 5.30
CA TRP A 120 10.46 13.32 5.02
C TRP A 120 11.25 12.89 6.27
N GLU A 121 11.54 11.59 6.35
CA GLU A 121 12.56 11.02 7.22
C GLU A 121 13.48 10.11 6.39
N MET A 122 14.76 10.10 6.76
CA MET A 122 15.79 9.29 6.11
C MET A 122 16.60 8.56 7.18
N LYS A 123 16.96 7.30 6.93
CA LYS A 123 17.87 6.54 7.79
C LYS A 123 18.84 5.74 6.94
N SER A 124 20.03 5.49 7.47
CA SER A 124 21.01 4.59 6.84
C SER A 124 20.55 3.13 6.81
N CYS A 125 20.94 2.40 5.78
CA CYS A 125 20.75 0.96 5.63
C CYS A 125 22.02 0.31 5.06
N LEU A 126 22.36 -0.88 5.53
CA LEU A 126 23.45 -1.71 5.02
C LEU A 126 22.89 -3.10 4.74
N LEU A 127 22.65 -3.42 3.46
CA LEU A 127 22.07 -4.71 3.07
C LEU A 127 23.13 -5.79 2.83
N LYS A 128 24.29 -5.40 2.28
CA LYS A 128 25.46 -6.24 2.04
C LYS A 128 26.72 -5.38 2.14
N GLU A 129 27.80 -5.93 2.67
CA GLU A 129 29.07 -5.20 2.82
C GLU A 129 29.77 -4.90 1.48
N CYS A 130 29.49 -5.69 0.44
CA CYS A 130 30.07 -5.55 -0.89
C CYS A 130 29.02 -5.59 -2.01
N CYS A 131 29.37 -5.06 -3.18
CA CYS A 131 28.57 -5.16 -4.40
C CYS A 131 28.98 -6.35 -5.27
N PRO A 132 28.04 -7.01 -5.97
CA PRO A 132 28.35 -8.09 -6.90
C PRO A 132 29.29 -7.62 -8.02
N VAL A 133 30.46 -8.24 -8.13
CA VAL A 133 31.35 -8.07 -9.29
C VAL A 133 31.10 -9.23 -10.23
N MET A 134 30.65 -8.92 -11.45
CA MET A 134 30.34 -9.92 -12.47
C MET A 134 31.61 -10.69 -12.86
N GLY A 135 31.46 -12.01 -12.98
CA GLY A 135 32.56 -12.89 -13.40
C GLY A 135 32.74 -12.89 -14.91
N GLY A 136 33.89 -13.38 -15.35
CA GLY A 136 34.13 -13.71 -16.75
C GLY A 136 34.07 -15.22 -17.00
N TRP A 137 33.65 -15.60 -18.19
CA TRP A 137 33.65 -17.00 -18.59
C TRP A 137 35.07 -17.50 -18.88
N SER A 138 35.36 -18.73 -18.46
CA SER A 138 36.50 -19.48 -18.98
C SER A 138 36.34 -19.74 -20.48
N GLU A 139 37.44 -20.13 -21.11
CA GLU A 139 37.42 -20.68 -22.46
C GLU A 139 36.43 -21.86 -22.57
N TRP A 140 35.89 -22.02 -23.77
CA TRP A 140 34.98 -23.12 -24.09
C TRP A 140 35.69 -24.47 -24.04
N SER A 141 35.06 -25.47 -23.42
CA SER A 141 35.50 -26.87 -23.57
C SER A 141 35.39 -27.35 -25.02
N ALA A 142 36.13 -28.42 -25.33
CA ALA A 142 36.01 -29.11 -26.61
C ALA A 142 34.58 -29.67 -26.81
N TRP A 143 34.13 -29.72 -28.06
CA TRP A 143 32.83 -30.28 -28.41
C TRP A 143 32.75 -31.77 -28.05
N LYS A 144 31.73 -32.15 -27.28
CA LYS A 144 31.42 -33.55 -26.99
C LYS A 144 31.02 -34.31 -28.27
N PRO A 145 31.13 -35.66 -28.30
CA PRO A 145 30.73 -36.47 -29.45
C PRO A 145 29.28 -36.23 -29.92
N CYS A 146 28.98 -36.63 -31.15
CA CYS A 146 27.63 -36.49 -31.72
C CYS A 146 26.62 -37.31 -30.91
N SER A 147 25.43 -36.75 -30.65
CA SER A 147 24.39 -37.38 -29.83
C SER A 147 23.68 -38.57 -30.47
N VAL A 148 23.98 -38.88 -31.74
CA VAL A 148 23.46 -40.02 -32.50
C VAL A 148 24.59 -40.74 -33.22
N THR A 149 24.34 -41.98 -33.66
CA THR A 149 25.27 -42.81 -34.45
C THR A 149 24.84 -43.02 -35.90
N CYS A 150 23.62 -42.61 -36.26
CA CYS A 150 23.14 -42.52 -37.64
C CYS A 150 22.33 -41.22 -37.84
N GLN A 151 22.33 -40.70 -39.08
CA GLN A 151 21.75 -39.40 -39.45
C GLN A 151 22.30 -38.19 -38.66
N THR A 152 21.57 -37.07 -38.63
CA THR A 152 21.97 -35.84 -37.96
C THR A 152 21.63 -35.85 -36.46
N GLY A 153 22.61 -35.47 -35.64
CA GLY A 153 22.47 -35.23 -34.22
C GLY A 153 23.05 -33.88 -33.81
N THR A 154 23.45 -33.77 -32.55
CA THR A 154 23.97 -32.56 -31.93
C THR A 154 25.23 -32.82 -31.10
N GLN A 155 26.16 -31.88 -31.12
CA GLN A 155 27.31 -31.81 -30.20
C GLN A 155 27.08 -30.69 -29.19
N LEU A 156 27.58 -30.88 -27.97
CA LEU A 156 27.47 -29.94 -26.85
C LEU A 156 28.87 -29.50 -26.41
N ARG A 157 29.06 -28.21 -26.13
CA ARG A 157 30.19 -27.71 -25.35
C ARG A 157 29.73 -26.81 -24.21
N GLU A 158 30.56 -26.72 -23.18
CA GLU A 158 30.26 -26.06 -21.91
C GLU A 158 31.43 -25.18 -21.45
N ARG A 159 31.16 -24.14 -20.67
CA ARG A 159 32.18 -23.26 -20.06
C ARG A 159 31.79 -22.88 -18.64
N THR A 160 32.76 -22.47 -17.84
CA THR A 160 32.59 -22.20 -16.40
C THR A 160 32.84 -20.73 -16.06
N CYS A 161 32.17 -20.22 -15.03
CA CYS A 161 32.24 -18.80 -14.64
C CYS A 161 33.44 -18.57 -13.70
N THR A 162 34.65 -18.57 -14.25
CA THR A 162 35.91 -18.69 -13.48
C THR A 162 37.07 -17.82 -13.96
N ASN A 163 36.87 -16.94 -14.96
CA ASN A 163 37.95 -16.12 -15.52
C ASN A 163 37.51 -14.68 -15.84
N PRO A 164 37.47 -13.77 -14.83
CA PRO A 164 37.71 -14.00 -13.41
C PRO A 164 36.49 -14.62 -12.69
N ASN A 165 36.71 -15.21 -11.51
CA ASN A 165 35.61 -15.61 -10.62
C ASN A 165 34.77 -14.38 -10.22
N PRO A 166 33.43 -14.50 -10.15
CA PRO A 166 32.58 -13.44 -9.61
C PRO A 166 32.82 -13.24 -8.11
N VAL A 167 32.69 -11.99 -7.65
CA VAL A 167 32.82 -11.62 -6.23
C VAL A 167 31.47 -11.16 -5.68
N CYS A 168 31.22 -11.38 -4.39
CA CYS A 168 30.02 -10.93 -3.67
C CYS A 168 28.66 -11.34 -4.29
N GLY A 169 28.62 -12.51 -4.93
CA GLY A 169 27.41 -13.06 -5.56
C GLY A 169 27.13 -12.54 -6.98
N GLY A 170 28.14 -12.02 -7.68
CA GLY A 170 28.05 -11.77 -9.13
C GLY A 170 27.84 -13.05 -9.93
N THR A 171 27.46 -12.90 -11.20
CA THR A 171 27.32 -14.01 -12.15
C THR A 171 28.08 -13.70 -13.44
N CYS A 172 28.17 -14.65 -14.37
CA CYS A 172 28.67 -14.41 -15.71
C CYS A 172 27.49 -14.21 -16.67
N THR A 173 27.52 -13.13 -17.46
CA THR A 173 26.46 -12.82 -18.43
C THR A 173 26.53 -13.72 -19.67
N GLY A 174 25.39 -14.23 -20.12
CA GLY A 174 25.28 -15.14 -21.28
C GLY A 174 25.17 -16.62 -20.89
N VAL A 175 25.20 -17.52 -21.89
CA VAL A 175 25.01 -18.97 -21.67
C VAL A 175 26.32 -19.68 -21.34
N GLY A 176 26.26 -20.65 -20.41
CA GLY A 176 27.36 -21.55 -20.07
C GLY A 176 27.40 -22.84 -20.91
N LYS A 177 26.43 -23.05 -21.81
CA LYS A 177 26.30 -24.23 -22.68
C LYS A 177 25.96 -23.81 -24.10
N GLU A 178 26.51 -24.49 -25.09
CA GLU A 178 26.29 -24.23 -26.51
C GLU A 178 26.17 -25.56 -27.28
N THR A 179 25.25 -25.61 -28.25
CA THR A 179 24.93 -26.81 -29.01
C THR A 179 25.06 -26.52 -30.51
N ARG A 180 25.69 -27.43 -31.28
CA ARG A 180 25.77 -27.36 -32.75
C ARG A 180 25.32 -28.67 -33.40
N PRO A 181 24.84 -28.66 -34.65
CA PRO A 181 24.53 -29.89 -35.37
C PRO A 181 25.80 -30.69 -35.72
N CYS A 182 25.64 -32.00 -35.88
CA CYS A 182 26.62 -32.92 -36.44
C CYS A 182 25.89 -33.94 -37.33
N ASP A 183 26.53 -34.40 -38.40
CA ASP A 183 26.01 -35.47 -39.26
C ASP A 183 26.92 -36.69 -39.15
N THR A 184 26.32 -37.87 -39.16
CA THR A 184 27.02 -39.17 -39.12
C THR A 184 26.96 -39.93 -40.45
N ASN A 185 26.31 -39.38 -41.48
CA ASN A 185 26.31 -39.87 -42.86
C ASN A 185 25.81 -41.33 -43.04
N GLN A 186 24.98 -41.84 -42.12
CA GLN A 186 24.37 -43.18 -42.20
C GLN A 186 22.83 -43.06 -42.32
N ILE A 187 22.22 -43.81 -43.25
CA ILE A 187 20.81 -43.68 -43.65
C ILE A 187 20.06 -45.00 -43.42
N CYS A 188 18.84 -44.92 -42.87
CA CYS A 188 17.99 -46.07 -42.55
C CYS A 188 16.75 -46.18 -43.51
N PRO A 189 16.37 -47.36 -43.99
CA PRO A 189 15.21 -47.56 -44.89
C PRO A 189 13.86 -47.64 -44.15
N THR A 190 12.76 -47.21 -44.81
CA THR A 190 11.42 -47.07 -44.19
C THR A 190 10.28 -47.58 -45.09
N HIS A 191 9.23 -48.18 -44.52
CA HIS A 191 8.09 -48.73 -45.27
C HIS A 191 6.83 -47.85 -45.19
N GLY A 192 5.95 -47.96 -46.20
CA GLY A 192 4.73 -47.15 -46.31
C GLY A 192 3.66 -47.49 -45.27
N ASN A 193 3.17 -46.49 -44.56
CA ASN A 193 2.08 -46.61 -43.60
C ASN A 193 1.21 -45.33 -43.61
N TRP A 194 -0.05 -45.47 -43.19
CA TRP A 194 -1.00 -44.35 -43.14
C TRP A 194 -0.51 -43.29 -42.15
N GLY A 195 -0.56 -42.03 -42.56
CA GLY A 195 -0.65 -40.92 -41.64
C GLY A 195 -1.85 -41.08 -40.72
N SER A 196 -1.75 -40.53 -39.51
CA SER A 196 -2.91 -40.31 -38.65
C SER A 196 -4.04 -39.69 -39.48
N TRP A 197 -5.28 -40.09 -39.23
CA TRP A 197 -6.42 -39.42 -39.84
C TRP A 197 -6.32 -37.92 -39.59
N GLY A 198 -6.51 -37.12 -40.64
CA GLY A 198 -6.75 -35.69 -40.48
C GLY A 198 -7.95 -35.49 -39.55
N PRO A 199 -7.99 -34.35 -38.83
CA PRO A 199 -9.14 -34.03 -38.00
C PRO A 199 -10.43 -34.08 -38.82
N TRP A 200 -11.54 -34.43 -38.18
CA TRP A 200 -12.85 -34.29 -38.80
C TRP A 200 -13.04 -32.84 -39.24
N GLN A 201 -13.49 -32.65 -40.48
CA GLN A 201 -13.96 -31.34 -40.93
C GLN A 201 -15.16 -30.93 -40.08
N HIS A 202 -15.36 -29.63 -39.90
CA HIS A 202 -16.52 -29.12 -39.15
C HIS A 202 -17.83 -29.68 -39.71
N CYS A 203 -18.75 -30.07 -38.82
CA CYS A 203 -20.11 -30.44 -39.18
C CYS A 203 -20.76 -29.31 -40.00
N SER A 204 -21.61 -29.65 -40.97
CA SER A 204 -22.28 -28.64 -41.81
C SER A 204 -23.06 -27.57 -41.04
N HIS A 205 -23.49 -27.87 -39.80
CA HIS A 205 -23.97 -26.91 -38.81
C HIS A 205 -23.44 -27.28 -37.41
N ASN A 206 -23.23 -26.27 -36.55
CA ASN A 206 -22.63 -26.42 -35.20
C ASN A 206 -23.66 -26.59 -34.06
N CYS A 207 -24.95 -26.39 -34.33
CA CYS A 207 -26.04 -26.57 -33.37
C CYS A 207 -27.29 -27.08 -34.10
N VAL A 208 -28.22 -27.70 -33.36
CA VAL A 208 -29.49 -28.20 -33.90
C VAL A 208 -30.61 -27.24 -33.52
N VAL A 209 -31.45 -26.90 -34.49
CA VAL A 209 -32.69 -26.14 -34.24
C VAL A 209 -33.78 -27.12 -33.79
N GLU A 210 -34.44 -26.79 -32.68
CA GLU A 210 -35.49 -27.61 -32.10
C GLU A 210 -36.61 -27.86 -33.13
N GLY A 211 -36.84 -29.12 -33.51
CA GLY A 211 -37.85 -29.53 -34.50
C GLY A 211 -37.37 -29.72 -35.96
N SER A 212 -36.09 -29.51 -36.30
CA SER A 212 -35.61 -29.71 -37.70
C SER A 212 -35.27 -31.18 -38.03
N ALA A 213 -35.62 -31.63 -39.24
CA ALA A 213 -35.46 -33.02 -39.69
C ALA A 213 -34.11 -33.36 -40.38
N SER A 214 -33.19 -32.41 -40.55
CA SER A 214 -31.91 -32.59 -41.25
C SER A 214 -30.72 -32.63 -40.30
N GLN A 215 -30.07 -33.79 -40.16
CA GLN A 215 -28.88 -33.97 -39.33
C GLN A 215 -27.60 -33.56 -40.08
N PRO A 216 -26.71 -32.74 -39.50
CA PRO A 216 -25.44 -32.37 -40.13
C PRO A 216 -24.46 -33.56 -40.19
N GLN A 217 -23.59 -33.56 -41.19
CA GLN A 217 -22.58 -34.59 -41.43
C GLN A 217 -21.17 -34.00 -41.45
N GLN A 218 -20.17 -34.84 -41.20
CA GLN A 218 -18.74 -34.50 -41.23
C GLN A 218 -17.93 -35.57 -41.99
N GLN A 219 -16.84 -35.15 -42.63
CA GLN A 219 -15.92 -36.02 -43.37
C GLN A 219 -14.49 -35.83 -42.88
N ARG A 220 -13.68 -36.90 -42.88
CA ARG A 220 -12.23 -36.84 -42.68
C ARG A 220 -11.48 -37.62 -43.75
N SER A 221 -10.20 -37.32 -43.90
CA SER A 221 -9.30 -38.01 -44.83
C SER A 221 -7.94 -38.32 -44.20
N ARG A 222 -7.24 -39.31 -44.76
CA ARG A 222 -5.87 -39.68 -44.39
C ARG A 222 -5.01 -39.84 -45.63
N LEU A 223 -3.71 -39.57 -45.48
CA LEU A 223 -2.72 -39.68 -46.55
C LEU A 223 -1.73 -40.81 -46.22
N CYS A 224 -1.22 -41.49 -47.23
CA CYS A 224 -0.26 -42.59 -47.08
C CYS A 224 1.16 -42.01 -46.94
N ASN A 225 1.46 -41.39 -45.79
CA ASN A 225 2.61 -40.52 -45.61
C ASN A 225 3.33 -40.61 -44.24
N ASN A 226 3.11 -41.66 -43.44
CA ASN A 226 3.78 -41.80 -42.14
C ASN A 226 4.23 -43.24 -41.80
N PRO A 227 5.34 -43.73 -42.40
CA PRO A 227 6.13 -43.11 -43.47
C PRO A 227 5.40 -43.19 -44.83
N PRO A 228 5.73 -42.33 -45.82
CA PRO A 228 5.42 -42.66 -47.21
C PRO A 228 6.24 -43.90 -47.63
N PRO A 229 5.75 -44.76 -48.54
CA PRO A 229 6.55 -45.89 -49.03
C PRO A 229 7.83 -45.41 -49.69
N SER A 230 8.98 -45.94 -49.25
CA SER A 230 10.29 -45.66 -49.84
C SER A 230 10.30 -46.04 -51.32
N PHE A 231 10.97 -45.21 -52.14
CA PHE A 231 11.05 -45.42 -53.59
C PHE A 231 12.07 -46.49 -53.98
N SER A 232 13.17 -46.61 -53.22
CA SER A 232 14.16 -47.69 -53.37
C SER A 232 14.82 -48.00 -52.02
N PRO A 233 14.77 -49.26 -51.53
CA PRO A 233 13.96 -50.36 -52.04
C PRO A 233 12.44 -50.06 -51.94
N PRO A 234 11.59 -50.54 -52.86
CA PRO A 234 10.17 -50.16 -52.89
C PRO A 234 9.35 -50.61 -51.67
N GLY A 235 8.72 -49.66 -50.98
CA GLY A 235 7.75 -49.92 -49.91
C GLY A 235 6.35 -50.29 -50.43
N ARG A 236 5.59 -51.07 -49.66
CA ARG A 236 4.21 -51.44 -50.01
C ARG A 236 3.24 -50.25 -49.86
N PRO A 237 2.19 -50.13 -50.71
CA PRO A 237 1.18 -49.09 -50.59
C PRO A 237 0.23 -49.33 -49.41
N CYS A 238 -0.33 -48.27 -48.84
CA CYS A 238 -1.22 -48.35 -47.68
C CYS A 238 -2.61 -48.92 -48.04
N PRO A 239 -3.10 -49.96 -47.34
CA PRO A 239 -4.39 -50.60 -47.65
C PRO A 239 -5.60 -49.89 -47.03
N GLY A 240 -6.71 -49.83 -47.77
CA GLY A 240 -8.01 -49.32 -47.30
C GLY A 240 -8.37 -47.92 -47.78
N ALA A 241 -9.56 -47.44 -47.38
CA ALA A 241 -10.08 -46.14 -47.82
C ALA A 241 -9.30 -44.95 -47.22
N SER A 242 -9.17 -43.88 -48.01
CA SER A 242 -8.51 -42.61 -47.63
C SER A 242 -9.50 -41.53 -47.17
N ARG A 243 -10.82 -41.78 -47.22
CA ARG A 243 -11.89 -40.91 -46.71
C ARG A 243 -12.89 -41.71 -45.88
N GLU A 244 -13.50 -41.05 -44.90
CA GLU A 244 -14.53 -41.57 -44.01
C GLU A 244 -15.53 -40.44 -43.69
N SER A 245 -16.82 -40.76 -43.61
CA SER A 245 -17.91 -39.79 -43.35
C SER A 245 -18.88 -40.32 -42.30
N GLN A 246 -19.29 -39.47 -41.36
CA GLN A 246 -20.25 -39.83 -40.30
C GLN A 246 -21.25 -38.69 -40.03
N SER A 247 -22.41 -39.04 -39.47
CA SER A 247 -23.38 -38.06 -38.95
C SER A 247 -22.87 -37.44 -37.64
N CYS A 248 -23.23 -36.17 -37.38
CA CYS A 248 -22.88 -35.47 -36.16
C CYS A 248 -24.00 -35.65 -35.10
N THR A 249 -23.78 -36.54 -34.14
CA THR A 249 -24.69 -36.78 -33.02
C THR A 249 -24.27 -35.99 -31.77
N GLY A 250 -25.24 -35.57 -30.94
CA GLY A 250 -24.96 -34.89 -29.66
C GLY A 250 -24.65 -33.38 -29.75
N LEU A 251 -24.94 -32.72 -30.87
CA LEU A 251 -24.82 -31.26 -30.98
C LEU A 251 -25.86 -30.54 -30.10
N PRO A 252 -25.48 -29.45 -29.40
CA PRO A 252 -26.40 -28.72 -28.53
C PRO A 252 -27.43 -27.90 -29.31
N PHE A 253 -28.52 -27.53 -28.64
CA PHE A 253 -29.47 -26.53 -29.14
C PHE A 253 -28.78 -25.17 -29.31
N CYS A 254 -29.20 -24.40 -30.32
CA CYS A 254 -28.57 -23.12 -30.61
C CYS A 254 -28.74 -22.09 -29.46
N PRO A 255 -27.67 -21.34 -29.10
CA PRO A 255 -27.71 -20.34 -28.03
C PRO A 255 -28.77 -19.25 -28.23
N ARG A 256 -29.45 -18.86 -27.13
CA ARG A 256 -30.37 -17.72 -27.09
C ARG A 256 -29.88 -16.73 -26.04
N ASP A 257 -29.33 -15.61 -26.51
CA ASP A 257 -28.79 -14.53 -25.68
C ASP A 257 -29.86 -13.92 -24.77
N GLY A 258 -29.46 -13.50 -23.57
CA GLY A 258 -30.35 -12.81 -22.63
C GLY A 258 -30.40 -11.30 -22.86
N ASN A 259 -31.49 -10.67 -22.41
CA ASN A 259 -31.63 -9.21 -22.37
C ASN A 259 -32.28 -8.75 -21.05
N TRP A 260 -32.00 -7.50 -20.67
CA TRP A 260 -32.35 -6.93 -19.39
C TRP A 260 -33.86 -6.70 -19.26
N GLY A 261 -34.44 -7.16 -18.15
CA GLY A 261 -35.73 -6.69 -17.67
C GLY A 261 -35.66 -5.29 -17.06
N ASN A 262 -36.83 -4.75 -16.72
CA ASN A 262 -36.97 -3.43 -16.13
C ASN A 262 -36.30 -3.32 -14.74
N TRP A 263 -35.72 -2.16 -14.46
CA TRP A 263 -35.22 -1.81 -13.13
C TRP A 263 -36.35 -1.91 -12.08
N LYS A 264 -36.06 -2.55 -10.96
CA LYS A 264 -36.95 -2.58 -9.79
C LYS A 264 -36.90 -1.22 -9.06
N PRO A 265 -37.93 -0.88 -8.26
CA PRO A 265 -37.94 0.34 -7.46
C PRO A 265 -36.69 0.49 -6.59
N SER A 266 -36.24 1.72 -6.37
CA SER A 266 -35.07 2.03 -5.53
C SER A 266 -35.29 1.62 -4.08
N GLN A 267 -34.29 0.97 -3.49
CA GLN A 267 -34.23 0.75 -2.05
C GLN A 267 -34.07 2.09 -1.29
N PRO A 268 -34.46 2.16 0.00
CA PRO A 268 -34.17 3.32 0.84
C PRO A 268 -32.66 3.60 0.92
N CYS A 269 -32.30 4.84 1.27
CA CYS A 269 -30.91 5.27 1.38
C CYS A 269 -30.13 4.36 2.35
N SER A 270 -28.89 3.99 2.00
CA SER A 270 -28.06 3.07 2.78
C SER A 270 -27.60 3.60 4.15
N VAL A 271 -27.94 4.84 4.50
CA VAL A 271 -27.53 5.54 5.72
C VAL A 271 -28.69 6.32 6.33
N THR A 272 -28.60 6.59 7.63
CA THR A 272 -29.52 7.44 8.39
C THR A 272 -28.94 8.83 8.71
N CYS A 273 -27.70 9.10 8.31
CA CYS A 273 -26.98 10.38 8.47
C CYS A 273 -26.00 10.55 7.31
N GLY A 274 -25.70 11.80 6.93
CA GLY A 274 -24.77 12.13 5.85
C GLY A 274 -25.17 11.59 4.46
N VAL A 275 -24.17 11.36 3.61
CA VAL A 275 -24.35 10.86 2.24
C VAL A 275 -24.24 9.35 2.18
N GLY A 276 -25.21 8.68 1.55
CA GLY A 276 -25.20 7.24 1.26
C GLY A 276 -25.49 6.95 -0.20
N GLN A 277 -25.91 5.72 -0.48
CA GLN A 277 -26.36 5.29 -1.81
C GLN A 277 -27.75 4.67 -1.76
N VAL A 278 -28.56 4.92 -2.78
CA VAL A 278 -29.72 4.09 -3.13
C VAL A 278 -29.30 3.04 -4.16
N LEU A 279 -29.89 1.85 -4.04
CA LEU A 279 -29.65 0.73 -4.96
C LEU A 279 -30.90 0.47 -5.80
N GLN A 280 -30.72 0.42 -7.12
CA GLN A 280 -31.66 -0.16 -8.06
C GLN A 280 -31.05 -1.43 -8.64
N LYS A 281 -31.88 -2.48 -8.83
CA LYS A 281 -31.46 -3.75 -9.43
C LYS A 281 -32.34 -4.11 -10.61
N ARG A 282 -31.75 -4.69 -11.65
CA ARG A 282 -32.45 -5.34 -12.77
C ARG A 282 -32.06 -6.82 -12.85
N LEU A 283 -32.85 -7.61 -13.58
CA LEU A 283 -32.59 -9.03 -13.80
C LEU A 283 -32.43 -9.29 -15.31
N CYS A 284 -31.63 -10.30 -15.65
CA CYS A 284 -31.43 -10.74 -17.03
C CYS A 284 -32.54 -11.75 -17.40
N ASP A 285 -33.78 -11.27 -17.47
CA ASP A 285 -35.00 -12.09 -17.57
C ASP A 285 -35.90 -11.76 -18.78
N ASN A 286 -35.58 -10.75 -19.59
CA ASN A 286 -36.42 -10.28 -20.71
C ASN A 286 -35.71 -10.26 -22.08
N PRO A 287 -35.27 -11.42 -22.63
CA PRO A 287 -35.48 -12.75 -22.07
C PRO A 287 -34.29 -13.24 -21.23
N SER A 288 -34.49 -14.33 -20.49
CA SER A 288 -33.38 -15.06 -19.87
C SER A 288 -32.52 -15.82 -20.88
N PRO A 289 -31.18 -15.88 -20.70
CA PRO A 289 -30.30 -16.68 -21.56
C PRO A 289 -30.67 -18.17 -21.50
N LYS A 290 -30.61 -18.85 -22.65
CA LYS A 290 -30.77 -20.32 -22.74
C LYS A 290 -29.73 -20.95 -23.66
N HIS A 291 -29.45 -22.23 -23.44
CA HIS A 291 -28.57 -23.08 -24.27
C HIS A 291 -27.18 -22.48 -24.57
N GLY A 292 -26.57 -21.83 -23.57
CA GLY A 292 -25.25 -21.19 -23.72
C GLY A 292 -25.28 -19.78 -24.34
N GLY A 293 -26.45 -19.16 -24.44
CA GLY A 293 -26.59 -17.75 -24.85
C GLY A 293 -25.83 -16.79 -23.95
N LYS A 294 -25.38 -15.67 -24.52
CA LYS A 294 -24.59 -14.66 -23.81
C LYS A 294 -25.38 -14.08 -22.62
N PRO A 295 -24.71 -13.81 -21.49
CA PRO A 295 -25.31 -13.05 -20.41
C PRO A 295 -25.57 -11.61 -20.86
N CYS A 296 -26.50 -10.94 -20.18
CA CYS A 296 -26.77 -9.53 -20.43
C CYS A 296 -25.52 -8.68 -20.16
N LEU A 297 -25.19 -7.77 -21.09
CA LEU A 297 -24.01 -6.92 -20.99
C LEU A 297 -24.27 -5.66 -20.15
N GLY A 298 -23.29 -5.26 -19.33
CA GLY A 298 -23.37 -4.13 -18.39
C GLY A 298 -23.81 -4.53 -16.97
N GLU A 299 -23.91 -3.54 -16.08
CA GLU A 299 -24.16 -3.77 -14.64
C GLU A 299 -25.61 -4.24 -14.34
N ASP A 300 -25.78 -5.15 -13.38
CA ASP A 300 -27.10 -5.55 -12.85
C ASP A 300 -27.60 -4.62 -11.73
N ILE A 301 -26.70 -3.82 -11.15
CA ILE A 301 -26.95 -2.90 -10.04
C ILE A 301 -26.58 -1.46 -10.45
N ARG A 302 -27.48 -0.51 -10.21
CA ARG A 302 -27.23 0.93 -10.33
C ARG A 302 -27.19 1.56 -8.94
N ARG A 303 -26.13 2.33 -8.68
CA ARG A 303 -25.94 3.15 -7.48
C ARG A 303 -26.22 4.61 -7.81
N GLN A 304 -26.88 5.33 -6.92
CA GLN A 304 -27.02 6.79 -6.99
C GLN A 304 -26.84 7.38 -5.59
N PRO A 305 -26.21 8.57 -5.44
CA PRO A 305 -26.04 9.21 -4.14
C PRO A 305 -27.39 9.60 -3.54
N CYS A 306 -27.48 9.58 -2.21
CA CYS A 306 -28.59 10.11 -1.44
C CYS A 306 -28.07 10.87 -0.22
N THR A 307 -28.54 12.10 -0.01
CA THR A 307 -28.10 12.96 1.09
C THR A 307 -29.16 13.00 2.19
N ILE A 308 -28.81 12.57 3.39
CA ILE A 308 -29.58 12.80 4.61
C ILE A 308 -28.94 13.97 5.35
N LYS A 309 -29.67 15.09 5.47
CA LYS A 309 -29.18 16.34 6.11
C LYS A 309 -29.14 16.27 7.64
N VAL A 310 -28.58 15.18 8.16
CA VAL A 310 -28.30 14.92 9.58
C VAL A 310 -26.81 14.58 9.69
N PRO A 311 -26.00 15.38 10.39
CA PRO A 311 -24.59 15.06 10.61
C PRO A 311 -24.41 13.73 11.34
N CYS A 312 -23.40 12.95 10.97
CA CYS A 312 -23.18 11.66 11.61
C CYS A 312 -22.55 11.80 13.02
N PRO A 313 -22.85 10.88 13.97
CA PRO A 313 -22.19 10.82 15.27
C PRO A 313 -20.67 10.62 15.13
N VAL A 314 -19.88 11.38 15.89
CA VAL A 314 -18.42 11.22 15.95
C VAL A 314 -18.04 10.79 17.35
N ASP A 315 -17.55 9.55 17.47
CA ASP A 315 -17.11 8.98 18.75
C ASP A 315 -15.86 9.70 19.26
N GLY A 316 -15.78 9.90 20.57
CA GLY A 316 -14.63 10.55 21.19
C GLY A 316 -13.42 9.61 21.26
N HIS A 317 -12.22 10.16 21.00
CA HIS A 317 -10.96 9.47 21.21
C HIS A 317 -10.14 10.12 22.34
N TRP A 318 -9.23 9.35 22.92
CA TRP A 318 -8.34 9.84 23.97
C TRP A 318 -7.26 10.73 23.36
N ALA A 319 -7.11 11.95 23.88
CA ALA A 319 -5.90 12.73 23.66
C ALA A 319 -4.69 12.04 24.33
N GLU A 320 -3.49 12.43 23.90
CA GLU A 320 -2.25 11.99 24.54
C GLU A 320 -2.23 12.26 26.05
N TRP A 321 -1.53 11.41 26.77
CA TRP A 321 -1.38 11.55 28.22
C TRP A 321 -0.57 12.81 28.55
N SER A 322 -1.02 13.57 29.56
CA SER A 322 -0.18 14.62 30.13
C SER A 322 1.14 14.04 30.64
N PRO A 323 2.22 14.83 30.69
CA PRO A 323 3.38 14.49 31.50
C PRO A 323 2.98 14.11 32.93
N TRP A 324 3.76 13.22 33.55
CA TRP A 324 3.58 12.87 34.95
C TRP A 324 3.81 14.11 35.82
N LYS A 325 2.87 14.42 36.72
CA LYS A 325 3.08 15.43 37.78
C LYS A 325 4.22 15.03 38.70
N ASN A 326 4.76 15.98 39.46
CA ASN A 326 5.86 15.73 40.39
C ASN A 326 5.55 14.58 41.37
N CYS A 327 6.56 13.74 41.62
CA CYS A 327 6.47 12.66 42.61
C CYS A 327 6.27 13.31 43.99
N SER A 328 5.13 13.07 44.62
CA SER A 328 4.66 13.84 45.78
C SER A 328 3.87 12.98 46.75
N ARG A 329 3.92 13.36 48.03
CA ARG A 329 3.24 12.72 49.14
C ARG A 329 2.44 13.77 49.89
N TYR A 330 1.24 13.43 50.38
CA TYR A 330 0.30 14.41 50.97
C TYR A 330 0.65 14.80 52.42
N GLN A 331 1.71 14.23 52.99
CA GLN A 331 2.17 14.53 54.35
C GLN A 331 3.21 15.66 54.29
N VAL A 332 2.96 16.74 55.02
CA VAL A 332 3.64 18.04 54.86
C VAL A 332 5.09 18.02 55.35
N ASP A 333 5.42 17.14 56.30
CA ASP A 333 6.70 17.14 57.03
C ASP A 333 7.70 16.05 56.57
N ILE A 334 7.50 15.44 55.40
CA ILE A 334 8.37 14.35 54.90
C ILE A 334 9.09 14.76 53.61
N THR A 335 10.40 14.91 53.68
CA THR A 335 11.29 15.01 52.52
C THR A 335 11.43 13.66 51.84
N ILE A 336 10.99 13.56 50.58
CA ILE A 336 11.02 12.33 49.76
C ILE A 336 12.10 12.36 48.65
N GLU A 337 12.87 13.45 48.58
CA GLU A 337 13.89 13.67 47.54
C GLU A 337 15.15 12.87 47.85
N CYS A 338 15.57 12.04 46.89
CA CYS A 338 16.74 11.15 46.99
C CYS A 338 16.63 10.03 48.04
N GLU A 339 15.46 9.84 48.65
CA GLU A 339 15.21 8.90 49.75
C GLU A 339 14.45 7.63 49.29
N GLU A 340 14.54 6.56 50.08
CA GLU A 340 13.79 5.30 49.88
C GLU A 340 12.30 5.42 50.31
N ILE A 341 11.66 6.58 50.05
CA ILE A 341 10.27 6.84 50.46
C ILE A 341 9.35 6.78 49.25
N PRO A 342 8.46 5.77 49.14
CA PRO A 342 7.49 5.72 48.05
C PRO A 342 6.48 6.86 48.18
N ALA A 343 6.28 7.55 47.07
CA ALA A 343 5.33 8.63 46.87
C ALA A 343 4.47 8.34 45.62
N SER A 344 3.54 9.23 45.29
CA SER A 344 2.57 9.02 44.21
C SER A 344 2.70 10.05 43.09
N GLN A 345 2.38 9.60 41.88
CA GLN A 345 2.21 10.45 40.70
C GLN A 345 0.87 10.24 40.04
N ILE A 346 0.38 11.30 39.41
CA ILE A 346 -0.85 11.30 38.64
C ILE A 346 -0.57 11.93 37.28
N ARG A 347 -1.11 11.33 36.22
CA ARG A 347 -1.27 11.98 34.92
C ARG A 347 -2.72 11.86 34.46
N ASN A 348 -3.13 12.80 33.61
CA ASN A 348 -4.50 12.88 33.11
C ASN A 348 -4.49 12.94 31.58
N ARG A 349 -5.59 12.52 30.97
CA ARG A 349 -5.90 12.74 29.55
C ARG A 349 -7.36 13.15 29.41
N LYS A 350 -7.67 13.88 28.34
CA LYS A 350 -9.04 14.32 28.03
C LYS A 350 -9.59 13.50 26.87
N CYS A 351 -10.90 13.26 26.89
CA CYS A 351 -11.62 12.74 25.74
C CYS A 351 -11.91 13.90 24.78
N VAL A 352 -11.51 13.79 23.53
CA VAL A 352 -11.58 14.84 22.50
C VAL A 352 -12.29 14.33 21.24
N GLY A 353 -12.59 15.22 20.28
CA GLY A 353 -13.22 14.87 18.99
C GLY A 353 -14.72 14.54 19.03
N ARG A 354 -15.29 14.20 20.18
CA ARG A 354 -16.70 13.79 20.35
C ARG A 354 -17.68 14.86 19.83
N ARG A 355 -18.46 14.54 18.79
CA ARG A 355 -19.50 15.41 18.20
C ARG A 355 -20.80 14.63 17.90
N ASN A 356 -21.90 15.36 17.69
CA ASN A 356 -23.18 14.83 17.18
C ASN A 356 -23.73 13.60 17.92
N GLY A 357 -23.59 13.55 19.25
CA GLY A 357 -24.10 12.45 20.06
C GLY A 357 -23.27 11.16 20.05
N GLY A 358 -22.06 11.16 19.46
CA GLY A 358 -21.13 10.02 19.49
C GLY A 358 -20.77 9.55 20.90
N LYS A 359 -20.16 8.38 21.02
CA LYS A 359 -19.84 7.71 22.29
C LYS A 359 -18.74 8.43 23.06
N PRO A 360 -18.76 8.38 24.40
CA PRO A 360 -17.63 8.81 25.23
C PRO A 360 -16.48 7.80 25.15
N CYS A 361 -15.25 8.28 25.41
CA CYS A 361 -14.06 7.45 25.45
C CYS A 361 -14.15 6.38 26.55
N VAL A 362 -13.83 5.13 26.21
CA VAL A 362 -13.81 4.01 27.16
C VAL A 362 -12.46 3.93 27.88
N GLY A 363 -12.48 3.67 29.18
CA GLY A 363 -11.28 3.51 30.03
C GLY A 363 -11.02 4.70 30.94
N LEU A 364 -9.86 4.71 31.60
CA LEU A 364 -9.52 5.73 32.59
C LEU A 364 -8.97 7.01 31.93
N GLY A 365 -9.49 8.17 32.36
CA GLY A 365 -8.95 9.51 32.03
C GLY A 365 -7.89 10.02 33.03
N ARG A 366 -7.68 9.30 34.13
CA ARG A 366 -6.68 9.58 35.17
C ARG A 366 -5.95 8.28 35.50
N GLU A 367 -4.63 8.35 35.54
CA GLU A 367 -3.76 7.22 35.91
C GLU A 367 -2.86 7.65 37.06
N SER A 368 -2.57 6.72 37.97
CA SER A 368 -1.64 6.94 39.08
C SER A 368 -0.66 5.79 39.25
N ARG A 369 0.59 6.11 39.58
CA ARG A 369 1.67 5.14 39.86
C ARG A 369 2.46 5.54 41.10
N THR A 370 3.14 4.56 41.71
CA THR A 370 4.10 4.80 42.79
C THR A 370 5.46 5.19 42.22
N CYS A 371 6.17 6.07 42.92
CA CYS A 371 7.50 6.53 42.53
C CYS A 371 8.44 6.80 43.71
N TYR A 372 9.74 6.79 43.42
CA TYR A 372 10.77 7.45 44.22
C TYR A 372 11.14 8.77 43.54
N ASN A 373 11.33 9.85 44.32
CA ASN A 373 11.66 11.16 43.77
C ASN A 373 13.18 11.34 43.67
N PHE A 374 13.71 11.28 42.46
CA PHE A 374 15.14 11.44 42.14
C PHE A 374 15.44 12.73 41.34
N GLN A 375 14.53 13.70 41.36
CA GLN A 375 14.71 14.99 40.68
C GLN A 375 15.92 15.75 41.26
N GLY A 376 16.95 15.96 40.44
CA GLY A 376 18.15 16.70 40.82
C GLY A 376 19.17 15.95 41.69
N CYS A 377 18.87 14.71 42.10
CA CYS A 377 19.71 13.91 43.00
C CYS A 377 21.05 13.53 42.38
N SER A 378 22.15 13.70 43.12
CA SER A 378 23.48 13.26 42.69
C SER A 378 23.62 11.75 42.89
N VAL A 379 23.94 11.00 41.83
CA VAL A 379 24.03 9.53 41.84
C VAL A 379 25.27 9.07 41.08
N PRO A 380 25.83 7.88 41.35
CA PRO A 380 26.88 7.30 40.52
C PRO A 380 26.41 7.15 39.07
N GLY A 381 27.27 7.42 38.10
CA GLY A 381 26.96 7.30 36.67
C GLY A 381 27.81 6.25 35.96
N ALA A 382 27.25 5.64 34.92
CA ALA A 382 28.01 4.84 33.96
C ALA A 382 27.71 5.30 32.53
N TRP A 383 28.73 5.28 31.66
CA TRP A 383 28.54 5.52 30.24
C TRP A 383 27.80 4.35 29.59
N THR A 384 26.75 4.64 28.82
CA THR A 384 26.10 3.65 27.97
C THR A 384 27.05 3.16 26.87
N VAL A 385 26.70 2.03 26.25
CA VAL A 385 27.17 1.74 24.90
C VAL A 385 26.72 2.83 23.93
N TRP A 386 27.33 2.91 22.74
CA TRP A 386 26.81 3.76 21.66
C TRP A 386 25.36 3.40 21.35
N SER A 387 24.51 4.42 21.19
CA SER A 387 23.19 4.26 20.60
C SER A 387 23.31 3.69 19.18
N PRO A 388 22.23 3.10 18.63
CA PRO A 388 22.08 3.00 17.18
C PRO A 388 22.29 4.37 16.52
N TRP A 389 22.71 4.37 15.27
CA TRP A 389 22.71 5.58 14.46
C TRP A 389 21.30 6.14 14.33
N GLY A 390 21.18 7.45 14.52
CA GLY A 390 19.93 8.19 14.35
C GLY A 390 19.52 8.34 12.88
N LEU A 391 18.55 9.21 12.66
CA LEU A 391 18.14 9.60 11.30
C LEU A 391 19.25 10.39 10.62
N CYS A 392 19.23 10.38 9.28
CA CYS A 392 20.04 11.26 8.45
C CYS A 392 19.33 12.63 8.40
N GLU A 393 19.94 13.66 8.98
CA GLU A 393 19.40 15.01 9.04
C GLU A 393 20.30 16.01 8.29
N PRO A 394 19.73 16.94 7.48
CA PRO A 394 18.31 17.00 7.11
C PRO A 394 17.91 15.83 6.21
N ALA A 395 16.68 15.33 6.32
CA ALA A 395 16.22 14.18 5.51
C ALA A 395 16.21 14.47 3.99
N CYS A 396 16.16 15.75 3.62
CA CYS A 396 16.32 16.28 2.27
C CYS A 396 17.22 17.52 2.35
N GLY A 397 18.35 17.55 1.63
CA GLY A 397 19.31 18.66 1.65
C GLY A 397 20.73 18.22 1.29
N PRO A 398 21.68 19.17 1.21
CA PRO A 398 23.09 18.85 0.96
C PRO A 398 23.71 18.15 2.18
N GLU A 399 24.47 17.07 1.91
CA GLU A 399 25.31 16.35 2.88
C GLU A 399 24.61 15.95 4.20
N PRO A 400 23.58 15.09 4.17
CA PRO A 400 22.88 14.70 5.39
C PRO A 400 23.77 13.87 6.33
N ILE A 401 23.74 14.22 7.61
CA ILE A 401 24.55 13.64 8.67
C ILE A 401 23.66 12.79 9.58
N ARG A 402 24.14 11.62 9.99
CA ARG A 402 23.56 10.86 11.09
C ARG A 402 24.47 10.98 12.31
N SER A 403 23.87 11.10 13.49
CA SER A 403 24.58 11.09 14.76
C SER A 403 24.22 9.84 15.57
N ARG A 404 25.14 9.41 16.44
CA ARG A 404 24.88 8.46 17.52
C ARG A 404 25.50 9.00 18.79
N LYS A 405 24.96 8.60 19.94
CA LYS A 405 25.46 9.09 21.22
C LYS A 405 25.59 8.01 22.29
N ARG A 406 26.48 8.26 23.23
CA ARG A 406 26.53 7.59 24.52
C ARG A 406 26.25 8.66 25.58
N VAL A 407 25.51 8.29 26.61
CA VAL A 407 25.13 9.20 27.69
C VAL A 407 25.60 8.64 29.03
N CYS A 408 25.83 9.54 29.97
CA CYS A 408 26.07 9.17 31.35
C CYS A 408 24.72 8.80 31.99
N GLU A 409 24.44 7.50 32.13
CA GLU A 409 23.19 7.03 32.76
C GLU A 409 23.34 6.91 34.28
N PRO A 410 22.29 7.26 35.05
CA PRO A 410 22.27 7.13 36.51
C PRO A 410 22.17 5.66 36.95
N ILE A 411 23.09 5.25 37.83
CA ILE A 411 23.00 4.00 38.56
C ILE A 411 22.12 4.24 39.80
N TYR A 412 20.85 3.86 39.71
CA TYR A 412 19.92 3.98 40.82
C TYR A 412 20.24 3.02 41.97
N PRO A 413 19.96 3.39 43.23
CA PRO A 413 20.01 2.48 44.37
C PRO A 413 19.13 1.24 44.18
N ASN A 414 19.50 0.12 44.81
CA ASN A 414 18.74 -1.14 44.73
C ASN A 414 17.54 -1.14 45.69
N TYR A 415 16.61 -0.21 45.48
CA TYR A 415 15.38 -0.09 46.25
C TYR A 415 14.32 -1.13 45.82
N PRO A 416 13.35 -1.47 46.71
CA PRO A 416 12.20 -2.30 46.39
C PRO A 416 11.47 -1.83 45.12
N LYS A 417 11.27 -2.75 44.18
CA LYS A 417 10.57 -2.47 42.91
C LYS A 417 9.05 -2.60 43.01
N THR A 418 8.56 -3.16 44.11
CA THR A 418 7.14 -3.40 44.38
C THR A 418 6.81 -3.02 45.82
N MET A 419 5.58 -2.59 46.04
CA MET A 419 4.96 -2.50 47.37
C MET A 419 3.59 -3.16 47.33
N VAL A 420 3.14 -3.74 48.45
CA VAL A 420 1.76 -4.17 48.61
C VAL A 420 0.91 -2.94 48.95
N GLY A 421 -0.08 -2.63 48.13
CA GLY A 421 -1.04 -1.57 48.41
C GLY A 421 -2.06 -1.95 49.48
N GLU A 422 -2.78 -0.98 50.02
CA GLU A 422 -3.89 -1.19 50.98
C GLU A 422 -5.00 -2.11 50.43
N ASP A 423 -5.11 -2.21 49.10
CA ASP A 423 -5.99 -3.12 48.35
C ASP A 423 -5.44 -4.54 48.19
N GLY A 424 -4.34 -4.89 48.88
CA GLY A 424 -3.70 -6.20 48.85
C GLY A 424 -2.99 -6.55 47.53
N LYS A 425 -2.92 -5.60 46.58
CA LYS A 425 -2.30 -5.78 45.27
C LYS A 425 -0.88 -5.26 45.26
N GLU A 426 0.01 -5.98 44.58
CA GLU A 426 1.35 -5.49 44.28
C GLU A 426 1.28 -4.30 43.31
N LYS A 427 2.01 -3.24 43.64
CA LYS A 427 2.13 -2.02 42.84
C LYS A 427 3.61 -1.76 42.57
N ASN A 428 3.95 -1.64 41.29
CA ASN A 428 5.32 -1.34 40.86
C ASN A 428 5.71 0.10 41.26
N ILE A 429 6.94 0.25 41.73
CA ILE A 429 7.55 1.53 42.07
C ILE A 429 8.55 1.90 40.98
N SER A 430 8.54 3.16 40.56
CA SER A 430 9.40 3.66 39.48
C SER A 430 10.20 4.89 39.90
N PHE A 431 11.47 4.97 39.53
CA PHE A 431 12.22 6.22 39.72
C PHE A 431 11.63 7.31 38.82
N TRP A 432 11.51 8.52 39.36
CA TRP A 432 11.08 9.70 38.60
C TRP A 432 12.00 10.89 38.86
N GLY A 433 12.16 11.71 37.82
CA GLY A 433 12.94 12.94 37.85
C GLY A 433 14.15 12.85 36.94
N ILE A 434 14.90 13.94 36.88
CA ILE A 434 16.16 14.04 36.15
C ILE A 434 17.28 14.10 37.21
N PRO A 435 17.93 12.97 37.54
CA PRO A 435 19.07 12.96 38.46
C PRO A 435 20.32 13.55 37.78
N LYS A 436 21.38 13.77 38.57
CA LYS A 436 22.69 14.27 38.15
C LYS A 436 23.73 13.15 38.26
N PRO A 437 23.84 12.27 37.25
CA PRO A 437 24.77 11.14 37.30
C PRO A 437 26.23 11.61 37.23
N GLN A 438 27.10 10.94 37.99
CA GLN A 438 28.53 11.26 38.09
C GLN A 438 29.36 10.22 37.33
N CYS A 439 29.69 10.51 36.08
CA CYS A 439 30.59 9.69 35.26
C CYS A 439 32.04 10.19 35.31
N LYS A 440 32.99 9.31 34.97
CA LYS A 440 34.35 9.73 34.60
C LYS A 440 34.31 10.43 33.24
N ARG A 441 34.99 11.57 33.13
CA ARG A 441 35.11 12.35 31.89
C ARG A 441 35.61 11.49 30.73
N LEU A 442 34.91 11.54 29.60
CA LEU A 442 35.23 10.82 28.36
C LEU A 442 35.27 11.84 27.22
N ASP A 443 36.36 11.85 26.43
CA ASP A 443 36.57 12.78 25.31
C ASP A 443 36.35 14.26 25.66
N GLY A 444 36.63 14.62 26.92
CA GLY A 444 36.44 15.99 27.44
C GLY A 444 35.00 16.33 27.88
N GLN A 445 34.07 15.39 27.81
CA GLN A 445 32.65 15.57 28.17
C GLN A 445 32.23 14.67 29.35
N ASP A 446 31.24 15.13 30.11
CA ASP A 446 30.86 14.53 31.41
C ASP A 446 29.43 13.94 31.43
N LEU A 447 28.60 14.24 30.42
CA LEU A 447 27.17 13.86 30.37
C LEU A 447 26.73 13.16 29.07
N GLU A 448 27.23 13.60 27.92
CA GLU A 448 26.87 13.09 26.60
C GLU A 448 28.11 13.18 25.69
N VAL A 449 28.39 12.12 24.93
CA VAL A 449 29.37 12.13 23.83
C VAL A 449 28.65 11.75 22.55
N VAL A 450 28.86 12.53 21.50
CA VAL A 450 28.21 12.39 20.19
C VAL A 450 29.27 12.05 19.13
N GLU A 451 28.95 11.10 18.26
CA GLU A 451 29.71 10.75 17.07
C GLU A 451 28.84 10.98 15.84
N GLU A 452 29.40 11.60 14.81
CA GLU A 452 28.68 11.99 13.59
C GLU A 452 29.34 11.42 12.35
N THR A 453 28.54 11.04 11.35
CA THR A 453 29.05 10.63 10.04
C THR A 453 28.04 10.91 8.92
N ARG A 454 28.55 11.05 7.70
CA ARG A 454 27.73 11.36 6.51
C ARG A 454 26.97 10.11 6.06
N CYS A 455 25.70 10.28 5.70
CA CYS A 455 24.93 9.20 5.08
C CYS A 455 25.38 9.01 3.61
N GLN A 456 25.57 7.75 3.21
CA GLN A 456 26.13 7.38 1.90
C GLN A 456 25.02 7.06 0.89
N ASN A 457 25.36 7.16 -0.41
CA ASN A 457 24.47 6.86 -1.55
C ASN A 457 23.07 7.50 -1.41
N VAL A 458 23.05 8.78 -1.04
CA VAL A 458 21.84 9.58 -0.87
C VAL A 458 21.30 9.98 -2.25
N PRO A 459 20.06 9.58 -2.61
CA PRO A 459 19.44 9.99 -3.87
C PRO A 459 19.05 11.48 -3.83
N PRO A 460 18.89 12.13 -4.99
CA PRO A 460 18.36 13.49 -5.05
C PRO A 460 16.98 13.59 -4.39
N CYS A 461 16.67 14.80 -3.94
CA CYS A 461 15.35 15.15 -3.45
C CYS A 461 14.50 15.52 -4.68
N GLU A 462 13.42 14.78 -4.90
CA GLU A 462 12.39 15.09 -5.90
C GLU A 462 11.22 15.71 -5.14
N ASP A 463 10.71 16.85 -5.64
CA ASP A 463 9.62 17.64 -5.04
C ASP A 463 8.22 17.01 -5.27
#